data_AF-A0A843GDL9-F1
#
_entry.id   AF-A0A843GDL9-F1
#
_cell.length_a   1.000
_cell.length_b   1.000
_cell.length_c   1.000
_cell.angle_alpha   90.00
_cell.angle_beta   90.00
_cell.angle_gamma   90.00
#
_symmetry.space_group_name_H-M   'P 1'
#
loop_
_entity.id
_entity.type
_entity.pdbx_description
1 polymer ?
#
loop_
_entity_poly.entity_id
_entity_poly.type
_entity_poly.pdbx_seq_one_letter_code
_entity_poly.pdbx_strand_id
1 'polypeptide(L)'
;MTEYTASIQKKAMIFHIISISLTVLPILVFVFKAFLDGNVSASRKLCMGLLVFFSFFLTIINVLFKYSIRSTIWLLLLGIYICLDNIIPLLIIIAITTIIDEFIITPLYKKYRSDYKVNKEIDKREQFKESNTSEN
;
A
#
# COMPACT_ATOMS: atom_id res chain seq x y z
N MET A 1 -7.40 10.81 -25.47
CA MET A 1 -7.35 9.59 -24.65
C MET A 1 -8.73 8.95 -24.74
N THR A 2 -8.79 7.72 -25.20
CA THR A 2 -10.07 7.00 -25.37
C THR A 2 -10.71 6.68 -24.01
N GLU A 3 -12.05 6.58 -23.96
CA GLU A 3 -12.77 6.19 -22.73
C GLU A 3 -12.30 4.83 -22.19
N TYR A 4 -11.91 3.94 -23.10
CA TYR A 4 -11.32 2.63 -22.79
C TYR A 4 -10.00 2.77 -22.01
N THR A 5 -9.05 3.57 -22.50
CA THR A 5 -7.76 3.82 -21.83
C THR A 5 -7.94 4.42 -20.43
N ALA A 6 -8.90 5.34 -20.26
CA ALA A 6 -9.23 5.92 -18.96
C ALA A 6 -9.80 4.89 -17.97
N SER A 7 -10.63 3.95 -18.45
CA SER A 7 -11.20 2.88 -17.62
C SER A 7 -10.12 1.93 -17.07
N ILE A 8 -9.10 1.60 -17.88
CA ILE A 8 -7.98 0.74 -17.48
C ILE A 8 -7.10 1.45 -16.45
N GLN A 9 -6.86 2.75 -16.62
CA GLN A 9 -6.13 3.55 -15.64
C GLN A 9 -6.81 3.53 -14.27
N LYS A 10 -8.15 3.72 -14.24
CA LYS A 10 -8.94 3.65 -13.01
C LYS A 10 -8.81 2.28 -12.35
N LYS A 11 -8.90 1.18 -13.11
CA LYS A 11 -8.70 -0.18 -12.57
C LYS A 11 -7.31 -0.35 -11.96
N ALA A 12 -6.24 0.09 -12.65
CA ALA A 12 -4.88 0.03 -12.12
C ALA A 12 -4.76 0.81 -10.80
N MET A 13 -5.34 2.00 -10.71
CA MET A 13 -5.34 2.81 -9.49
C MET A 13 -6.09 2.13 -8.34
N ILE A 14 -7.27 1.55 -8.63
CA ILE A 14 -8.07 0.81 -7.64
C ILE A 14 -7.27 -0.36 -7.07
N PHE A 15 -6.67 -1.21 -7.90
CA PHE A 15 -5.86 -2.34 -7.42
C PHE A 15 -4.64 -1.88 -6.62
N HIS A 16 -4.03 -0.75 -6.98
CA HIS A 16 -2.93 -0.19 -6.19
C HIS A 16 -3.39 0.27 -4.79
N ILE A 17 -4.54 0.94 -4.69
CA ILE A 17 -5.12 1.37 -3.42
C ILE A 17 -5.52 0.17 -2.56
N ILE A 18 -6.07 -0.88 -3.17
CA ILE A 18 -6.43 -2.12 -2.47
C ILE A 18 -5.18 -2.79 -1.90
N SER A 19 -4.08 -2.86 -2.68
CA SER A 19 -2.79 -3.40 -2.24
C SER A 19 -2.24 -2.69 -1.01
N ILE A 20 -2.20 -1.35 -1.06
CA ILE A 20 -1.76 -0.53 0.08
C ILE A 20 -2.71 -0.71 1.28
N SER A 21 -4.01 -0.75 1.04
CA SER A 21 -4.99 -0.92 2.11
C SER A 21 -4.85 -2.28 2.81
N LEU A 22 -4.64 -3.37 2.06
CA LEU A 22 -4.47 -4.72 2.61
C LEU A 22 -3.25 -4.84 3.53
N THR A 23 -2.20 -4.08 3.25
CA THR A 23 -0.95 -4.12 4.02
C THR A 23 -0.99 -3.16 5.21
N VAL A 24 -1.55 -1.96 5.05
CA VAL A 24 -1.53 -0.91 6.09
C VAL A 24 -2.71 -1.01 7.06
N LEU A 25 -3.91 -1.35 6.57
CA LEU A 25 -5.14 -1.29 7.37
C LEU A 25 -5.13 -2.25 8.57
N PRO A 26 -4.68 -3.52 8.46
CA PRO A 26 -4.61 -4.41 9.62
C PRO A 26 -3.73 -3.86 10.73
N ILE A 27 -2.57 -3.29 10.37
CA ILE A 27 -1.64 -2.70 11.32
C ILE A 27 -2.31 -1.51 12.03
N LEU A 28 -2.94 -0.61 11.28
CA LEU A 28 -3.65 0.54 11.84
C LEU A 28 -4.74 0.12 12.83
N VAL A 29 -5.58 -0.86 12.47
CA VAL A 29 -6.64 -1.36 13.34
C VAL A 29 -6.09 -1.85 14.68
N PHE A 30 -4.97 -2.58 14.67
CA PHE A 30 -4.34 -3.07 15.91
C PHE A 30 -3.65 -1.96 16.71
N VAL A 31 -3.06 -0.96 16.05
CA VAL A 31 -2.54 0.24 16.74
C VAL A 31 -3.67 0.99 17.44
N PHE A 32 -4.81 1.22 16.76
CA PHE A 32 -5.96 1.87 17.37
C PHE A 32 -6.54 1.05 18.53
N LYS A 33 -6.68 -0.27 18.34
CA LYS A 33 -7.13 -1.18 19.40
C LYS A 33 -6.22 -1.09 20.64
N ALA A 34 -4.90 -1.10 20.43
CA ALA A 34 -3.91 -0.98 21.51
C ALA A 34 -3.98 0.38 22.23
N PHE A 35 -4.28 1.47 21.53
CA PHE A 35 -4.46 2.79 22.14
C PHE A 35 -5.76 2.91 22.94
N LEU A 36 -6.85 2.33 22.43
CA LEU A 36 -8.19 2.40 23.03
C LEU A 36 -8.38 1.41 24.19
N ASP A 37 -7.52 0.40 24.33
CA ASP A 37 -7.59 -0.54 25.44
C ASP A 37 -7.35 0.17 26.78
N GLY A 38 -8.38 0.20 27.62
CA GLY A 38 -8.36 0.85 28.94
C GLY A 38 -7.47 0.13 29.96
N ASN A 39 -7.10 -1.12 29.72
CA ASN A 39 -6.30 -1.92 30.64
C ASN A 39 -4.79 -1.69 30.46
N VAL A 40 -4.38 -1.04 29.38
CA VAL A 40 -2.98 -0.80 29.07
C VAL A 40 -2.48 0.44 29.82
N SER A 41 -1.45 0.25 30.65
CA SER A 41 -0.80 1.35 31.39
C SER A 41 -0.32 2.48 30.48
N ALA A 42 -0.37 3.73 30.96
CA ALA A 42 0.04 4.90 30.19
C ALA A 42 1.49 4.83 29.66
N SER A 43 2.41 4.23 30.42
CA SER A 43 3.81 4.05 30.02
C SER A 43 3.96 3.16 28.79
N ARG A 44 3.20 2.07 28.69
CA ARG A 44 3.16 1.19 27.52
C ARG A 44 2.61 1.91 26.29
N LYS A 45 1.54 2.70 26.45
CA LYS A 45 0.97 3.50 25.35
C LYS A 45 1.95 4.55 24.82
N LEU A 46 2.69 5.22 25.72
CA LEU A 46 3.75 6.15 25.33
C LEU A 46 4.88 5.45 24.56
N CYS A 47 5.33 4.29 25.03
CA CYS A 47 6.35 3.49 24.36
C CYS A 47 5.90 3.06 22.95
N MET A 48 4.67 2.57 22.81
CA MET A 48 4.09 2.26 21.50
C MET A 48 4.01 3.49 20.60
N GLY A 49 3.55 4.63 21.13
CA GLY A 49 3.50 5.89 20.37
C GLY A 49 4.86 6.32 19.82
N LEU A 50 5.91 6.19 20.62
CA LEU A 50 7.29 6.45 20.17
C LEU A 50 7.73 5.48 19.07
N LEU A 51 7.45 4.18 19.21
CA LEU A 51 7.79 3.18 18.20
C LEU A 51 7.04 3.40 16.88
N VAL A 52 5.76 3.77 16.94
CA VAL A 52 4.96 4.15 15.77
C VAL A 52 5.53 5.42 15.11
N PHE A 53 5.91 6.42 15.91
CA PHE A 53 6.54 7.65 15.41
C PHE A 53 7.88 7.38 14.70
N PHE A 54 8.76 6.60 15.33
CA PHE A 54 10.03 6.19 14.70
C PHE A 54 9.80 5.36 13.44
N SER A 55 8.83 4.45 13.45
CA SER A 55 8.47 3.69 12.26
C SER A 55 7.98 4.60 11.13
N PHE A 56 7.17 5.62 11.44
CA PHE A 56 6.71 6.59 10.45
C PHE A 56 7.89 7.39 9.86
N PHE A 57 8.81 7.83 10.71
CA PHE A 57 10.02 8.52 10.28
C PHE A 57 10.89 7.66 9.35
N LEU A 58 11.09 6.38 9.69
CA LEU A 58 11.81 5.43 8.83
C LEU A 58 11.08 5.16 7.51
N THR A 59 9.74 5.10 7.51
CA THR A 59 8.95 5.00 6.28
C THR A 59 9.19 6.20 5.36
N ILE A 60 9.21 7.42 5.90
CA ILE A 60 9.50 8.62 5.13
C ILE A 60 10.91 8.53 4.51
N ILE A 61 11.92 8.14 5.29
CA ILE A 61 13.29 7.95 4.79
C ILE A 61 13.32 6.91 3.67
N ASN A 62 12.66 5.76 3.86
CA ASN A 62 12.56 4.72 2.83
C ASN A 62 11.94 5.24 1.53
N VAL A 63 10.92 6.08 1.62
CA VAL A 63 10.26 6.69 0.45
C VAL A 63 11.15 7.73 -0.23
N LEU A 64 11.77 8.63 0.53
CA LEU A 64 12.59 9.73 0.00
C LEU A 64 13.91 9.23 -0.61
N PHE A 65 14.60 8.34 0.10
CA PHE A 65 15.92 7.83 -0.31
C PHE A 65 15.83 6.52 -1.11
N LYS A 66 14.61 6.00 -1.33
CA LYS A 66 14.36 4.69 -1.97
C LYS A 66 15.13 3.54 -1.30
N TYR A 67 15.46 3.68 -0.02
CA TYR A 67 16.03 2.60 0.77
C TYR A 67 14.93 1.62 1.21
N SER A 68 15.29 0.34 1.32
CA SER A 68 14.41 -0.71 1.81
C SER A 68 14.81 -1.14 3.22
N ILE A 69 14.74 -0.22 4.18
CA ILE A 69 15.01 -0.53 5.58
C ILE A 69 13.95 -1.51 6.07
N ARG A 70 14.34 -2.77 6.27
CA ARG A 70 13.46 -3.86 6.71
C ARG A 70 12.96 -3.71 8.15
N SER A 71 13.64 -2.91 8.98
CA SER A 71 13.32 -2.77 10.42
C SER A 71 12.01 -2.04 10.70
N THR A 72 11.48 -1.28 9.74
CA THR A 72 10.25 -0.48 9.91
C THR A 72 9.06 -1.33 10.37
N ILE A 73 8.81 -2.47 9.73
CA ILE A 73 7.68 -3.34 10.08
C ILE A 73 7.86 -4.01 11.45
N TRP A 74 9.10 -4.38 11.79
CA TRP A 74 9.42 -5.00 13.08
C TRP A 74 9.24 -4.03 14.24
N LEU A 75 9.56 -2.74 14.06
CA LEU A 75 9.30 -1.70 15.07
C LEU A 75 7.81 -1.51 15.33
N LEU A 76 6.99 -1.53 14.27
CA LEU A 76 5.53 -1.46 14.38
C LEU A 76 4.96 -2.67 15.14
N LEU A 77 5.39 -3.89 14.78
CA LEU A 77 4.96 -5.10 15.47
C LEU A 77 5.38 -5.11 16.94
N LEU A 78 6.60 -4.66 17.24
CA LEU A 78 7.10 -4.55 18.62
C LEU A 78 6.25 -3.56 19.44
N GLY A 79 5.88 -2.41 18.86
CA GLY A 79 5.01 -1.44 19.52
C GLY A 79 3.64 -2.01 19.87
N ILE A 80 3.03 -2.74 18.94
CA ILE A 80 1.73 -3.39 19.17
C ILE A 80 1.85 -4.49 20.23
N TYR A 81 2.92 -5.28 20.19
CA TYR A 81 3.18 -6.36 21.13
C TYR A 81 3.24 -5.87 22.59
N ILE A 82 3.91 -4.73 22.83
CA ILE A 82 4.03 -4.13 24.17
C ILE A 82 2.67 -3.81 24.81
N CYS A 83 1.65 -3.54 23.99
CA CYS A 83 0.32 -3.15 24.47
C CYS A 83 -0.69 -4.30 24.49
N LEU A 84 -0.68 -5.21 23.52
CA LEU A 84 -1.75 -6.21 23.36
C LEU A 84 -1.42 -7.62 23.87
N ASP A 85 -0.16 -7.89 24.26
CA ASP A 85 0.41 -9.17 24.75
C ASP A 85 0.25 -10.38 23.80
N ASN A 86 -0.87 -10.52 23.09
CA ASN A 86 -1.14 -11.51 22.07
C ASN A 86 -1.13 -10.88 20.66
N ILE A 87 0.01 -11.04 19.98
CA ILE A 87 0.20 -10.56 18.60
C ILE A 87 -0.17 -11.62 17.53
N ILE A 88 -0.45 -12.86 17.92
CA ILE A 88 -0.72 -13.96 16.98
C ILE A 88 -1.86 -13.62 16.01
N PRO A 89 -3.01 -13.05 16.44
CA PRO A 89 -4.07 -12.67 15.50
C PRO A 89 -3.61 -11.67 14.44
N LEU A 90 -2.77 -10.70 14.82
CA LEU A 90 -2.22 -9.72 13.88
C LEU A 90 -1.31 -10.41 12.86
N LEU A 91 -0.43 -11.31 13.32
CA LEU A 91 0.47 -12.04 12.42
C LEU A 91 -0.29 -12.89 11.41
N ILE A 92 -1.36 -13.57 11.83
CA ILE A 92 -2.22 -14.35 10.93
C ILE A 92 -2.88 -13.45 9.89
N ILE A 93 -3.44 -12.32 10.31
CA ILE A 93 -4.09 -11.37 9.39
C ILE A 93 -3.08 -10.82 8.39
N ILE A 94 -1.91 -10.36 8.86
CA ILE A 94 -0.83 -9.87 7.98
C ILE A 94 -0.40 -10.96 7.01
N ALA A 95 -0.25 -12.20 7.44
CA ALA A 95 0.14 -13.30 6.56
C ALA A 95 -0.90 -13.52 5.45
N ILE A 96 -2.19 -13.59 5.81
CA ILE A 96 -3.29 -13.76 4.84
C ILE A 96 -3.35 -12.59 3.86
N THR A 97 -3.33 -11.34 4.36
CA THR A 97 -3.43 -10.17 3.49
C THR A 97 -2.20 -10.00 2.60
N THR A 98 -1.01 -10.36 3.08
CA THR A 98 0.21 -10.36 2.28
C THR A 98 0.16 -11.42 1.18
N ILE A 99 -0.32 -12.63 1.47
CA ILE A 99 -0.52 -13.67 0.44
C ILE A 99 -1.53 -13.20 -0.61
N ILE A 100 -2.68 -12.66 -0.19
CA ILE A 100 -3.67 -12.12 -1.14
C ILE A 100 -3.06 -11.01 -2.00
N ASP A 101 -2.30 -10.10 -1.40
CA ASP A 101 -1.67 -9.00 -2.12
C ASP A 101 -0.64 -9.50 -3.14
N GLU A 102 0.22 -10.44 -2.75
CA GLU A 102 1.30 -10.96 -3.60
C GLU A 102 0.77 -11.80 -4.77
N PHE A 103 -0.23 -12.65 -4.52
CA PHE A 103 -0.72 -13.60 -5.52
C PHE A 103 -1.90 -13.09 -6.36
N ILE A 104 -2.70 -12.16 -5.85
CA ILE A 104 -3.93 -11.71 -6.52
C ILE A 104 -3.82 -10.23 -6.92
N ILE A 105 -3.61 -9.35 -5.95
CA ILE A 105 -3.76 -7.91 -6.17
C ILE A 105 -2.58 -7.32 -6.96
N THR A 106 -1.34 -7.62 -6.56
CA THR A 106 -0.13 -7.13 -7.24
C THR A 106 -0.04 -7.60 -8.70
N PRO A 107 -0.32 -8.87 -9.05
CA PRO A 107 -0.39 -9.31 -10.44
C PRO A 107 -1.46 -8.58 -11.24
N LEU A 108 -2.67 -8.38 -10.68
CA LEU A 108 -3.75 -7.63 -11.33
C LEU A 108 -3.34 -6.17 -11.57
N TYR A 109 -2.75 -5.50 -10.58
CA TYR A 109 -2.22 -4.15 -10.72
C TYR A 109 -1.19 -4.06 -11.86
N LYS A 110 -0.22 -4.98 -11.88
CA LYS A 110 0.83 -5.02 -12.93
C LYS A 110 0.22 -5.24 -14.32
N LYS A 111 -0.78 -6.12 -14.44
CA LYS A 111 -1.51 -6.36 -15.69
C LYS A 111 -2.18 -5.08 -16.20
N TYR A 112 -3.07 -4.47 -15.40
CA TYR A 112 -3.78 -3.25 -15.82
C TYR A 112 -2.85 -2.08 -16.08
N ARG A 113 -1.75 -1.96 -15.33
CA ARG A 113 -0.72 -0.93 -15.58
C ARG A 113 0.00 -1.16 -16.90
N SER A 114 0.28 -2.41 -17.26
CA SER A 114 0.86 -2.77 -18.56
C SER A 114 -0.10 -2.46 -19.70
N ASP A 115 -1.36 -2.91 -19.58
CA ASP A 115 -2.41 -2.67 -20.57
C ASP A 115 -2.64 -1.17 -20.79
N TYR A 116 -2.59 -0.36 -19.72
CA TYR A 116 -2.66 1.09 -19.82
C TYR A 116 -1.51 1.69 -20.64
N LYS A 117 -0.27 1.22 -20.42
CA LYS A 117 0.89 1.73 -21.18
C LYS A 117 0.75 1.41 -22.67
N VAL A 118 0.36 0.19 -23.01
CA VAL A 118 0.15 -0.24 -24.40
C VAL A 118 -0.95 0.58 -25.06
N ASN A 119 -2.13 0.71 -24.44
CA ASN A 119 -3.23 1.48 -25.01
C ASN A 119 -2.91 2.96 -25.14
N LYS A 120 -2.16 3.54 -24.18
CA LYS A 120 -1.68 4.92 -24.29
C LYS A 120 -0.74 5.12 -25.49
N GLU A 121 0.09 4.14 -25.81
CA GLU A 121 0.94 4.19 -27.00
C GLU A 121 0.14 4.03 -28.30
N ILE A 122 -0.90 3.19 -28.31
CA ILE A 122 -1.82 3.03 -29.45
C ILE A 122 -2.58 4.33 -29.70
N ASP A 123 -3.23 4.88 -28.66
CA ASP A 123 -3.95 6.17 -28.73
C ASP A 123 -3.03 7.28 -29.30
N LYS A 124 -1.75 7.32 -28.89
CA LYS A 124 -0.77 8.30 -29.39
C LYS A 124 -0.45 8.11 -30.87
N ARG A 125 -0.35 6.87 -31.35
CA ARG A 125 -0.09 6.55 -32.76
C ARG A 125 -1.30 6.88 -33.64
N GLU A 126 -2.52 6.66 -33.15
CA GLU A 126 -3.75 6.98 -33.88
C GLU A 126 -3.93 8.49 -34.04
N GLN A 127 -3.73 9.27 -32.96
CA GLN A 127 -3.77 10.74 -33.03
C GLN A 127 -2.76 11.31 -34.03
N PHE A 128 -1.56 10.72 -34.13
CA PHE A 128 -0.54 11.15 -35.09
C PHE A 128 -0.90 10.82 -36.54
N LYS A 129 -1.67 9.76 -36.79
CA LYS A 129 -2.18 9.45 -38.13
C LYS A 129 -3.27 10.44 -38.55
N GLU A 130 -4.19 10.76 -37.64
CA GLU A 130 -5.26 11.72 -37.91
C GLU A 130 -4.72 13.11 -38.24
N SER A 131 -3.71 13.60 -37.49
CA SER A 131 -3.09 14.91 -37.76
C SER A 131 -2.44 14.99 -39.15
N ASN A 132 -1.77 13.92 -39.60
CA ASN A 132 -1.10 13.88 -40.90
C ASN A 132 -2.08 13.70 -42.07
N THR A 133 -3.31 13.25 -41.81
CA THR A 133 -4.35 13.09 -42.83
C THR A 133 -5.16 14.37 -43.01
N SER A 134 -5.25 15.22 -41.97
CA SER A 134 -5.88 16.55 -42.05
C SER A 134 -5.03 17.64 -42.69
N GLU A 135 -3.72 17.40 -42.89
CA GLU A 135 -2.79 18.35 -43.52
C GLU A 135 -2.59 18.10 -45.03
N ASN A 136 -3.20 17.05 -45.60
CA ASN A 136 -3.21 16.75 -47.04
C ASN A 136 -4.62 16.93 -47.62
#